data_AF-A0AAV9T943-F1
#
_entry.id   AF-A0AAV9T943-F1
#
_cell.length_a   1.000
_cell.length_b   1.000
_cell.length_c   1.000
_cell.angle_alpha   90.00
_cell.angle_beta   90.00
_cell.angle_gamma   90.00
#
_symmetry.space_group_name_H-M   'P 1'
#
loop_
_entity.id
_entity.type
_entity.pdbx_description
1 polymer ?
#
loop_
_entity_poly.entity_id
_entity_poly.type
_entity_poly.pdbx_seq_one_letter_code
_entity_poly.pdbx_strand_id
1 'polypeptide(L)'
;MLYDLNIPWSPTTTSTDLSLTISFASSLGYNVLALNHTITPPIPSQITNPLPKFPSSPTAAPATPGIASSQQPQMQQKKQPNILHRVTVLLSDPSQNYRLPALAAAYDILAVRPTTEKAFQAACLSMAEPSLISLDLTQHFPFHFRPKPLMAAVARGVRFEVCYAQVLTAPDTRARAVFVSNLASLVRATKGRGIVASSEARSPLGLRAPNDVVNLLAVWGLGSERGTEALGVNPRGVVVNEGIKRSGFRGVVDVLEVGGREDDVKQQQQQQRQQGKKNGGKGKGVKDVKQGEGEDKGNGQKRKTPDESGDGAQQTISKRQAKKLRVALKEKEKEAT
;
A
#
# COMPACT_ATOMS: atom_id res chain seq x y z
N MET A 1 -5.57 9.25 7.11
CA MET A 1 -6.46 8.94 5.98
C MET A 1 -7.44 7.89 6.47
N LEU A 2 -8.70 8.02 6.06
CA LEU A 2 -9.78 7.09 6.36
C LEU A 2 -10.18 6.33 5.10
N TYR A 3 -10.51 5.05 5.28
CA TYR A 3 -10.74 4.11 4.20
C TYR A 3 -12.12 3.49 4.33
N ASP A 4 -12.82 3.34 3.20
CA ASP A 4 -13.92 2.38 3.07
C ASP A 4 -13.57 1.45 1.89
N LEU A 5 -13.26 0.19 2.19
CA LEU A 5 -12.79 -0.74 1.18
C LEU A 5 -13.91 -1.55 0.54
N ASN A 6 -15.19 -1.24 0.78
CA ASN A 6 -16.30 -2.01 0.22
C ASN A 6 -17.52 -1.15 -0.13
N ILE A 7 -17.49 -0.47 -1.28
CA ILE A 7 -18.68 0.10 -1.90
C ILE A 7 -19.16 -0.86 -2.99
N PRO A 8 -20.28 -1.59 -2.82
CA PRO A 8 -20.75 -2.53 -3.82
C PRO A 8 -21.06 -1.85 -5.15
N TRP A 9 -20.62 -2.45 -6.24
CA TRP A 9 -20.94 -2.04 -7.60
C TRP A 9 -21.47 -3.23 -8.40
N SER A 10 -22.46 -2.95 -9.25
CA SER A 10 -22.99 -3.89 -10.24
C SER A 10 -23.16 -3.17 -11.58
N PRO A 11 -23.26 -3.90 -12.71
CA PRO A 11 -23.58 -3.30 -14.01
C PRO A 11 -24.92 -2.55 -14.03
N THR A 12 -25.82 -2.85 -13.09
CA THR A 12 -27.11 -2.17 -12.91
C THR A 12 -27.02 -0.89 -12.08
N THR A 13 -25.85 -0.59 -11.48
CA THR A 13 -25.64 0.63 -10.70
C THR A 13 -25.56 1.83 -11.63
N THR A 14 -26.46 2.80 -11.46
CA THR A 14 -26.46 4.01 -12.28
C THR A 14 -25.26 4.91 -11.95
N SER A 15 -24.77 5.66 -12.94
CA SER A 15 -23.65 6.61 -12.75
C SER A 15 -24.00 7.70 -11.72
N THR A 16 -25.26 8.14 -11.71
CA THR A 16 -25.79 9.11 -10.75
C THR A 16 -25.75 8.56 -9.32
N ASP A 17 -26.27 7.35 -9.09
CA ASP A 17 -26.28 6.76 -7.74
C ASP A 17 -24.87 6.50 -7.21
N LEU A 18 -23.97 6.07 -8.10
CA LEU A 18 -22.57 5.87 -7.76
C LEU A 18 -21.89 7.19 -7.38
N SER A 19 -22.08 8.25 -8.17
CA SER A 19 -21.49 9.57 -7.89
C SER A 19 -22.04 10.19 -6.60
N LEU A 20 -23.33 10.01 -6.31
CA LEU A 20 -23.96 10.41 -5.05
C LEU A 20 -23.35 9.66 -3.85
N THR A 21 -23.18 8.35 -3.98
CA THR A 21 -22.58 7.52 -2.93
C THR A 21 -21.13 7.93 -2.65
N ILE A 22 -20.32 8.13 -3.70
CA ILE A 22 -18.93 8.60 -3.58
C ILE A 22 -18.86 9.99 -2.94
N SER A 23 -19.71 10.91 -3.38
CA SER A 23 -19.76 12.29 -2.85
C SER A 23 -20.19 12.31 -1.39
N PHE A 24 -21.17 11.49 -1.02
CA PHE A 24 -21.63 11.36 0.36
C PHE A 24 -20.55 10.76 1.25
N ALA A 25 -19.88 9.68 0.82
CA ALA A 25 -18.75 9.09 1.54
C ALA A 25 -17.61 10.11 1.75
N SER A 26 -17.27 10.88 0.72
CA SER A 26 -16.29 11.97 0.84
C SER A 26 -16.72 13.03 1.87
N SER A 27 -18.00 13.40 1.89
CA SER A 27 -18.54 14.35 2.88
C SER A 27 -18.50 13.84 4.32
N LEU A 28 -18.57 12.52 4.53
CA LEU A 28 -18.38 11.87 5.84
C LEU A 28 -16.92 11.82 6.29
N GLY A 29 -15.98 12.13 5.39
CA GLY A 29 -14.54 12.20 5.68
C GLY A 29 -13.71 11.02 5.16
N TYR A 30 -14.28 10.11 4.38
CA TYR A 30 -13.52 9.02 3.76
C TYR A 30 -12.62 9.55 2.64
N ASN A 31 -11.32 9.22 2.68
CA ASN A 31 -10.33 9.71 1.72
C ASN A 31 -10.06 8.70 0.60
N VAL A 32 -10.22 7.42 0.88
CA VAL A 32 -9.97 6.32 -0.06
C VAL A 32 -11.19 5.40 -0.04
N LEU A 33 -11.75 5.14 -1.21
CA LEU A 33 -12.89 4.26 -1.39
C LEU A 33 -12.50 3.13 -2.32
N ALA A 34 -12.95 1.90 -2.07
CA ALA A 34 -12.82 0.81 -3.04
C ALA A 34 -14.19 0.39 -3.57
N LEU A 35 -14.37 0.48 -4.88
CA LEU A 35 -15.54 -0.06 -5.56
C LEU A 35 -15.37 -1.56 -5.70
N ASN A 36 -16.31 -2.31 -5.15
CA ASN A 36 -16.27 -3.75 -5.07
C ASN A 36 -17.14 -4.40 -6.14
N HIS A 37 -16.54 -5.22 -6.99
CA HIS A 37 -17.22 -6.12 -7.92
C HIS A 37 -17.22 -7.55 -7.35
N THR A 38 -18.40 -8.12 -7.16
CA THR A 38 -18.56 -9.46 -6.59
C THR A 38 -18.69 -10.51 -7.70
N ILE A 39 -17.84 -11.55 -7.65
CA ILE A 39 -17.86 -12.67 -8.60
C ILE A 39 -18.32 -13.94 -7.88
N THR A 40 -19.38 -14.55 -8.38
CA THR A 40 -19.80 -15.91 -8.00
C THR A 40 -19.14 -16.90 -8.96
N PRO A 41 -18.45 -17.94 -8.48
CA PRO A 41 -17.84 -18.95 -9.33
C PRO A 41 -18.84 -19.60 -10.31
N PRO A 42 -18.39 -20.02 -11.51
CA PRO A 42 -16.99 -20.16 -11.92
C PRO A 42 -16.32 -18.82 -12.29
N ILE A 43 -15.03 -18.67 -11.96
CA ILE A 43 -14.25 -17.49 -12.35
C ILE A 43 -14.08 -17.51 -13.88
N PRO A 44 -14.43 -16.44 -14.61
CA PRO A 44 -14.28 -16.37 -16.06
C PRO A 44 -12.84 -16.65 -16.54
N SER A 45 -12.69 -17.21 -17.73
CA SER A 45 -11.36 -17.42 -18.35
C SER A 45 -10.73 -16.10 -18.78
N GLN A 46 -11.52 -15.21 -19.36
CA GLN A 46 -11.11 -13.86 -19.71
C GLN A 46 -11.50 -12.91 -18.58
N ILE A 47 -10.49 -12.37 -17.90
CA ILE A 47 -10.67 -11.46 -16.78
C ILE A 47 -10.63 -10.02 -17.31
N THR A 48 -11.80 -9.38 -17.32
CA THR A 48 -11.96 -7.96 -17.61
C THR A 48 -12.51 -7.28 -16.36
N ASN A 49 -11.90 -6.16 -15.95
CA ASN A 49 -12.41 -5.35 -14.85
C ASN A 49 -13.51 -4.41 -15.39
N PRO A 50 -14.79 -4.60 -14.98
CA PRO A 50 -15.90 -3.80 -15.49
C PRO A 50 -16.09 -2.48 -14.74
N LEU A 51 -15.30 -2.23 -13.68
CA LEU A 51 -15.47 -1.07 -12.82
C LEU A 51 -15.15 0.23 -13.56
N PRO A 52 -15.92 1.31 -13.32
CA PRO A 52 -15.67 2.60 -13.95
C PRO A 52 -14.29 3.13 -13.56
N LYS A 53 -13.54 3.60 -14.56
CA LYS A 53 -12.24 4.24 -14.35
C LYS A 53 -12.46 5.71 -14.02
N PHE A 54 -11.86 6.17 -12.92
CA PHE A 54 -11.85 7.57 -12.54
C PHE A 54 -10.46 8.15 -12.81
N PRO A 55 -10.35 9.42 -13.22
CA PRO A 55 -9.05 10.08 -13.30
C PRO A 55 -8.44 10.11 -11.89
N SER A 56 -7.24 9.56 -11.73
CA SER A 56 -6.51 9.63 -10.48
C SER A 56 -6.23 11.10 -10.16
N SER A 57 -6.69 11.58 -9.00
CA SER A 57 -6.26 12.88 -8.48
C SER A 57 -4.74 12.83 -8.33
N PRO A 58 -3.96 13.71 -8.99
CA PRO A 58 -2.52 13.75 -8.77
C PRO A 58 -2.25 13.97 -7.29
N THR A 59 -1.43 13.09 -6.72
CA THR A 59 -0.87 13.26 -5.37
C THR A 59 -0.20 14.61 -5.33
N ALA A 60 -0.55 15.42 -4.34
CA ALA A 60 -0.17 16.83 -4.25
C ALA A 60 1.33 17.03 -4.51
N ALA A 61 1.66 17.67 -5.63
CA ALA A 61 2.95 18.33 -5.76
C ALA A 61 3.05 19.39 -4.66
N PRO A 62 4.22 19.58 -4.03
CA PRO A 62 4.40 20.62 -3.02
C PRO A 62 4.12 21.98 -3.68
N ALA A 63 3.10 22.68 -3.20
CA ALA A 63 2.77 24.01 -3.65
C ALA A 63 3.93 24.95 -3.34
N THR A 64 4.62 25.42 -4.38
CA THR A 64 5.54 26.55 -4.31
C THR A 64 4.75 27.77 -3.80
N PRO A 65 5.21 28.49 -2.76
CA PRO A 65 4.52 29.68 -2.29
C PRO A 65 4.73 30.82 -3.29
N GLY A 66 3.85 30.91 -4.28
CA GLY A 66 3.71 32.06 -5.17
C GLY A 66 2.88 33.13 -4.48
N ILE A 67 3.51 34.26 -4.18
CA ILE A 67 2.85 35.48 -3.70
C ILE A 67 1.96 36.00 -4.83
N ALA A 68 0.64 35.87 -4.68
CA ALA A 68 -0.32 36.65 -5.44
C ALA A 68 -1.59 36.85 -4.63
N SER A 69 -1.82 38.12 -4.29
CA SER A 69 -3.01 38.67 -3.65
C SER A 69 -4.23 38.57 -4.57
N SER A 70 -5.23 37.79 -4.16
CA SER A 70 -6.63 38.05 -4.50
C SER A 70 -7.53 37.35 -3.49
N GLN A 71 -8.25 38.14 -2.70
CA GLN A 71 -9.32 37.70 -1.83
C GLN A 71 -10.52 37.26 -2.69
N GLN A 72 -10.55 36.00 -3.09
CA GLN A 72 -11.79 35.31 -3.40
C GLN A 72 -12.02 34.29 -2.27
N PRO A 73 -13.26 34.09 -1.79
CA PRO A 73 -13.55 32.97 -0.93
C PRO A 73 -13.24 31.70 -1.73
N GLN A 74 -12.11 31.06 -1.40
CA GLN A 74 -11.80 29.73 -1.91
C GLN A 74 -12.95 28.83 -1.45
N MET A 75 -13.93 28.61 -2.33
CA MET A 75 -14.74 27.40 -2.26
C MET A 75 -13.73 26.27 -2.27
N GLN A 76 -13.51 25.70 -1.09
CA GLN A 76 -12.64 24.56 -0.85
C GLN A 76 -13.01 23.53 -1.92
N GLN A 77 -12.19 23.40 -2.97
CA GLN A 77 -12.39 22.38 -3.98
C GLN A 77 -12.27 21.06 -3.23
N LYS A 78 -13.41 20.45 -2.90
CA LYS A 78 -13.46 19.21 -2.13
C LYS A 78 -12.65 18.19 -2.92
N LYS A 79 -11.50 17.83 -2.34
CA LYS A 79 -10.60 16.85 -2.92
C LYS A 79 -11.40 15.55 -3.12
N GLN A 80 -11.53 15.12 -4.37
CA GLN A 80 -12.19 13.86 -4.70
C GLN A 80 -11.47 12.71 -3.98
N PRO A 81 -12.20 11.74 -3.40
CA PRO A 81 -11.57 10.60 -2.76
C PRO A 81 -10.81 9.77 -3.79
N ASN A 82 -9.74 9.10 -3.36
CA ASN A 82 -9.03 8.16 -4.21
C ASN A 82 -9.88 6.89 -4.38
N ILE A 83 -10.20 6.53 -5.62
CA ILE A 83 -11.04 5.37 -5.93
C ILE A 83 -10.17 4.19 -6.34
N LEU A 84 -10.30 3.09 -5.62
CA LEU A 84 -9.67 1.80 -5.89
C LEU A 84 -10.69 0.84 -6.49
N HIS A 85 -10.20 -0.13 -7.24
CA HIS A 85 -10.97 -1.23 -7.80
C HIS A 85 -10.73 -2.50 -7.00
N ARG A 86 -11.79 -3.06 -6.44
CA ARG A 86 -11.76 -4.29 -5.65
C ARG A 86 -12.59 -5.37 -6.32
N VAL A 87 -12.13 -6.61 -6.20
CA VAL A 87 -12.94 -7.79 -6.49
C VAL A 87 -13.17 -8.60 -5.21
N THR A 88 -14.37 -9.12 -5.02
CA THR A 88 -14.70 -10.12 -4.00
C THR A 88 -15.15 -11.41 -4.65
N VAL A 89 -14.44 -12.52 -4.41
CA VAL A 89 -14.80 -13.83 -4.96
C VAL A 89 -15.52 -14.65 -3.89
N LEU A 90 -16.75 -15.09 -4.17
CA LEU A 90 -17.43 -16.06 -3.30
C LEU A 90 -16.74 -17.41 -3.45
N LEU A 91 -16.46 -18.09 -2.35
CA LEU A 91 -15.71 -19.34 -2.39
C LEU A 91 -16.36 -20.43 -1.55
N SER A 92 -16.87 -21.47 -2.21
CA SER A 92 -17.40 -22.66 -1.55
C SER A 92 -16.39 -23.81 -1.51
N ASP A 93 -15.52 -23.92 -2.52
CA ASP A 93 -14.51 -24.96 -2.64
C ASP A 93 -13.10 -24.34 -2.79
N PRO A 94 -12.12 -24.69 -1.94
CA PRO A 94 -10.74 -24.22 -2.07
C PRO A 94 -10.08 -24.54 -3.42
N SER A 95 -10.56 -25.54 -4.17
CA SER A 95 -10.03 -25.89 -5.50
C SER A 95 -10.20 -24.78 -6.55
N GLN A 96 -11.14 -23.84 -6.32
CA GLN A 96 -11.45 -22.74 -7.24
C GLN A 96 -10.44 -21.57 -7.17
N ASN A 97 -9.32 -21.74 -6.45
CA ASN A 97 -8.31 -20.70 -6.23
C ASN A 97 -7.38 -20.44 -7.43
N TYR A 98 -7.39 -21.30 -8.45
CA TYR A 98 -6.39 -21.31 -9.53
C TYR A 98 -6.34 -20.03 -10.39
N ARG A 99 -7.45 -19.27 -10.47
CA ARG A 99 -7.54 -18.01 -11.22
C ARG A 99 -7.41 -16.75 -10.36
N LEU A 100 -7.22 -16.87 -9.04
CA LEU A 100 -7.03 -15.72 -8.17
C LEU A 100 -5.82 -14.84 -8.54
N PRO A 101 -4.65 -15.38 -8.96
CA PRO A 101 -3.52 -14.53 -9.34
C PRO A 101 -3.84 -13.62 -10.54
N ALA A 102 -4.60 -14.12 -11.52
CA ALA A 102 -5.01 -13.33 -12.67
C ALA A 102 -6.04 -12.25 -12.30
N LEU A 103 -6.90 -12.51 -11.30
CA LEU A 103 -7.77 -11.48 -10.72
C LEU A 103 -6.95 -10.44 -9.93
N ALA A 104 -5.96 -10.87 -9.14
CA ALA A 104 -5.11 -9.96 -8.38
C ALA A 104 -4.34 -8.98 -9.29
N ALA A 105 -3.97 -9.40 -10.50
CA ALA A 105 -3.36 -8.53 -11.50
C ALA A 105 -4.33 -7.49 -12.11
N ALA A 106 -5.64 -7.78 -12.14
CA ALA A 106 -6.65 -6.94 -12.80
C ALA A 106 -7.34 -5.92 -11.87
N TYR A 107 -7.22 -6.09 -10.56
CA TYR A 107 -7.85 -5.25 -9.53
C TYR A 107 -6.79 -4.70 -8.56
N ASP A 108 -7.09 -3.62 -7.83
CA ASP A 108 -6.22 -3.07 -6.79
C ASP A 108 -6.27 -3.90 -5.50
N ILE A 109 -7.40 -4.53 -5.21
CA ILE A 109 -7.61 -5.34 -4.00
C ILE A 109 -8.38 -6.60 -4.37
N LEU A 110 -7.89 -7.76 -3.92
CA LEU A 110 -8.58 -9.04 -4.01
C LEU A 110 -9.05 -9.50 -2.62
N ALA A 111 -10.36 -9.69 -2.49
CA ALA A 111 -11.01 -10.26 -1.32
C ALA A 111 -11.65 -11.61 -1.66
N VAL A 112 -11.73 -12.49 -0.67
CA VAL A 112 -12.51 -13.73 -0.76
C VAL A 112 -13.62 -13.76 0.28
N ARG A 113 -14.79 -14.30 -0.08
CA ARG A 113 -15.93 -14.53 0.80
C ARG A 113 -16.20 -16.03 0.91
N PRO A 114 -15.54 -16.73 1.86
CA PRO A 114 -15.72 -18.16 2.02
C PRO A 114 -17.10 -18.50 2.61
N THR A 115 -17.77 -19.51 2.07
CA THR A 115 -19.10 -19.97 2.52
C THR A 115 -19.08 -21.33 3.23
N THR A 116 -17.97 -22.07 3.16
CA THR A 116 -17.78 -23.37 3.81
C THR A 116 -16.60 -23.35 4.78
N GLU A 117 -16.58 -24.26 5.76
CA GLU A 117 -15.45 -24.38 6.71
C GLU A 117 -14.13 -24.66 5.99
N LYS A 118 -14.16 -25.54 4.97
CA LYS A 118 -12.98 -25.90 4.17
C LYS A 118 -12.42 -24.70 3.42
N ALA A 119 -13.28 -23.93 2.75
CA ALA A 119 -12.87 -22.71 2.05
C ALA A 119 -12.35 -21.64 3.02
N PHE A 120 -13.00 -21.48 4.18
CA PHE A 120 -12.56 -20.54 5.22
C PHE A 120 -11.19 -20.91 5.79
N GLN A 121 -10.96 -22.19 6.11
CA GLN A 121 -9.67 -22.68 6.59
C GLN A 121 -8.57 -22.48 5.54
N ALA A 122 -8.85 -22.76 4.27
CA ALA A 122 -7.90 -22.54 3.19
C ALA A 122 -7.57 -21.04 2.99
N ALA A 123 -8.56 -20.15 3.06
CA ALA A 123 -8.33 -18.71 3.04
C ALA A 123 -7.41 -18.26 4.20
N CYS A 124 -7.64 -18.80 5.40
CA CYS A 124 -6.85 -18.48 6.59
C CYS A 124 -5.43 -19.07 6.58
N LEU A 125 -5.19 -20.20 5.90
CA LEU A 125 -3.93 -20.95 6.02
C LEU A 125 -3.09 -21.01 4.74
N SER A 126 -3.71 -21.25 3.59
CA SER A 126 -2.98 -21.63 2.36
C SER A 126 -3.10 -20.64 1.19
N MET A 127 -4.13 -19.80 1.13
CA MET A 127 -4.30 -18.87 0.00
C MET A 127 -3.35 -17.67 0.09
N ALA A 128 -2.53 -17.46 -0.94
CA ALA A 128 -1.53 -16.39 -0.98
C ALA A 128 -2.08 -15.06 -1.52
N GLU A 129 -2.99 -15.12 -2.50
CA GLU A 129 -3.47 -13.94 -3.23
C GLU A 129 -4.38 -13.00 -2.41
N PRO A 130 -5.39 -13.48 -1.66
CA PRO A 130 -6.35 -12.58 -1.02
C PRO A 130 -5.74 -11.79 0.12
N SER A 131 -5.95 -10.47 0.13
CA SER A 131 -5.55 -9.58 1.22
C SER A 131 -6.65 -9.39 2.25
N LEU A 132 -7.91 -9.60 1.84
CA LEU A 132 -9.08 -9.52 2.68
C LEU A 132 -9.87 -10.84 2.68
N ILE A 133 -10.31 -11.25 3.86
CA ILE A 133 -11.35 -12.27 4.04
C ILE A 133 -12.61 -11.53 4.47
N SER A 134 -13.57 -11.41 3.54
CA SER A 134 -14.85 -10.75 3.78
C SER A 134 -15.87 -11.78 4.27
N LEU A 135 -16.52 -11.49 5.38
CA LEU A 135 -17.53 -12.38 5.96
C LEU A 135 -18.91 -11.75 5.85
N ASP A 136 -19.92 -12.57 5.49
CA ASP A 136 -21.31 -12.21 5.71
C ASP A 136 -21.69 -12.64 7.13
N LEU A 137 -21.60 -11.69 8.06
CA LEU A 137 -21.83 -11.99 9.47
C LEU A 137 -23.31 -12.16 9.78
N THR A 138 -24.23 -11.85 8.86
CA THR A 138 -25.67 -12.07 9.06
C THR A 138 -26.09 -13.53 8.89
N GLN A 139 -25.22 -14.35 8.31
CA GLN A 139 -25.47 -15.77 8.07
C GLN A 139 -24.99 -16.65 9.23
N HIS A 140 -25.68 -17.77 9.45
CA HIS A 140 -25.21 -18.77 10.39
C HIS A 140 -24.06 -19.57 9.79
N PHE A 141 -22.87 -19.49 10.40
CA PHE A 141 -21.73 -20.31 10.00
C PHE A 141 -21.84 -21.71 10.63
N PRO A 142 -21.76 -22.81 9.85
CA PRO A 142 -21.78 -24.17 10.39
C PRO A 142 -20.46 -24.57 11.06
N PHE A 143 -19.62 -23.59 11.42
CA PHE A 143 -18.31 -23.78 12.02
C PHE A 143 -17.96 -22.61 12.95
N HIS A 144 -17.00 -22.85 13.83
CA HIS A 144 -16.57 -21.87 14.82
C HIS A 144 -15.31 -21.13 14.35
N PHE A 145 -15.20 -19.85 14.70
CA PHE A 145 -13.98 -19.07 14.50
C PHE A 145 -12.89 -19.50 15.50
N ARG A 146 -11.94 -20.32 15.03
CA ARG A 146 -10.84 -20.83 15.86
C ARG A 146 -9.67 -19.82 15.88
N PRO A 147 -9.07 -19.49 17.04
CA PRO A 147 -7.99 -18.51 17.10
C PRO A 147 -6.77 -18.85 16.24
N LYS A 148 -6.34 -20.12 16.20
CA LYS A 148 -5.12 -20.55 15.49
C LYS A 148 -5.13 -20.20 13.99
N PRO A 149 -6.13 -20.61 13.18
CA PRO A 149 -6.18 -20.24 11.76
C PRO A 149 -6.33 -18.73 11.55
N LEU A 150 -7.17 -18.05 12.34
CA LEU A 150 -7.39 -16.61 12.20
C LEU A 150 -6.11 -15.83 12.48
N MET A 151 -5.39 -16.16 13.54
CA MET A 151 -4.13 -15.50 13.89
C MET A 151 -3.02 -15.80 12.87
N ALA A 152 -3.03 -16.99 12.24
CA ALA A 152 -2.12 -17.30 11.13
C ALA A 152 -2.39 -16.41 9.91
N ALA A 153 -3.66 -16.16 9.58
CA ALA A 153 -4.04 -15.23 8.51
C ALA A 153 -3.58 -13.79 8.83
N VAL A 154 -3.81 -13.32 10.06
CA VAL A 154 -3.37 -11.99 10.52
C VAL A 154 -1.84 -11.84 10.43
N ALA A 155 -1.10 -12.87 10.86
CA ALA A 155 0.37 -12.88 10.82
C ALA A 155 0.92 -12.82 9.38
N ARG A 156 0.22 -13.44 8.42
CA ARG A 156 0.53 -13.34 6.98
C ARG A 156 0.23 -11.98 6.35
N GLY A 157 -0.45 -11.08 7.07
CA GLY A 157 -0.85 -9.79 6.52
C GLY A 157 -2.28 -9.75 5.96
N VAL A 158 -3.03 -10.85 6.01
CA VAL A 158 -4.45 -10.88 5.63
C VAL A 158 -5.29 -10.23 6.73
N ARG A 159 -6.39 -9.58 6.36
CA ARG A 159 -7.32 -8.95 7.31
C ARG A 159 -8.72 -9.50 7.17
N PHE A 160 -9.44 -9.57 8.28
CA PHE A 160 -10.85 -9.92 8.30
C PHE A 160 -11.68 -8.66 8.13
N GLU A 161 -12.49 -8.63 7.09
CA GLU A 161 -13.39 -7.52 6.84
C GLU A 161 -14.73 -7.74 7.53
N VAL A 162 -15.16 -6.72 8.27
CA VAL A 162 -16.47 -6.59 8.91
C VAL A 162 -17.24 -5.50 8.18
N CYS A 163 -18.36 -5.86 7.55
CA CYS A 163 -19.18 -4.91 6.82
C CYS A 163 -20.35 -4.45 7.68
N TYR A 164 -20.26 -3.24 8.23
CA TYR A 164 -21.23 -2.79 9.24
C TYR A 164 -22.63 -2.53 8.65
N ALA A 165 -22.78 -2.24 7.35
CA ALA A 165 -24.11 -2.01 6.79
C ALA A 165 -24.98 -3.27 6.79
N GLN A 166 -24.36 -4.47 6.83
CA GLN A 166 -25.07 -5.75 6.88
C GLN A 166 -26.09 -5.80 8.04
N VAL A 167 -25.74 -5.28 9.23
CA VAL A 167 -26.65 -5.26 10.38
C VAL A 167 -27.73 -4.17 10.27
N LEU A 168 -27.40 -3.04 9.63
CA LEU A 168 -28.33 -1.92 9.46
C LEU A 168 -29.42 -2.26 8.45
N THR A 169 -29.06 -2.98 7.38
CA THR A 169 -29.96 -3.43 6.32
C THR A 169 -30.42 -4.88 6.50
N ALA A 170 -30.14 -5.50 7.64
CA ALA A 170 -30.56 -6.86 7.93
C ALA A 170 -32.09 -6.98 7.82
N PRO A 171 -32.62 -8.02 7.15
CA PRO A 171 -34.06 -8.15 6.87
C PRO A 171 -34.88 -8.39 8.13
N ASP A 172 -34.29 -9.06 9.13
CA ASP A 172 -34.97 -9.44 10.36
C ASP A 172 -34.08 -9.30 11.60
N THR A 173 -34.70 -9.38 12.78
CA THR A 173 -34.01 -9.25 14.08
C THR A 173 -33.07 -10.42 14.38
N ARG A 174 -33.33 -11.59 13.81
CA ARG A 174 -32.49 -12.78 13.99
C ARG A 174 -31.16 -12.61 13.25
N ALA A 175 -31.17 -12.13 12.02
CA ALA A 175 -29.99 -11.79 11.23
C ALA A 175 -29.10 -10.76 11.96
N ARG A 176 -29.72 -9.78 12.64
CA ARG A 176 -28.98 -8.82 13.49
C ARG A 176 -28.33 -9.49 14.70
N ALA A 177 -29.04 -10.38 15.38
CA ALA A 177 -28.48 -11.12 16.51
C ALA A 177 -27.33 -12.05 16.08
N VAL A 178 -27.47 -12.70 14.93
CA VAL A 178 -26.43 -13.55 14.31
C VAL A 178 -25.20 -12.71 13.95
N PHE A 179 -25.39 -11.51 13.36
CA PHE A 179 -24.30 -10.57 13.10
C PHE A 179 -23.50 -10.25 14.36
N VAL A 180 -24.18 -9.86 15.45
CA VAL A 180 -23.51 -9.51 16.71
C VAL A 180 -22.79 -10.72 17.31
N SER A 181 -23.40 -11.90 17.28
CA SER A 181 -22.80 -13.14 17.78
C SER A 181 -21.54 -13.54 17.00
N ASN A 182 -21.62 -13.50 15.67
CA ASN A 182 -20.52 -13.82 14.79
C ASN A 182 -19.38 -12.80 14.93
N LEU A 183 -19.69 -11.51 15.00
CA LEU A 183 -18.71 -10.46 15.23
C LEU A 183 -17.99 -10.63 16.57
N ALA A 184 -18.74 -10.84 17.66
CA ALA A 184 -18.15 -11.09 18.97
C ALA A 184 -17.24 -12.32 18.98
N SER A 185 -17.63 -13.38 18.28
CA SER A 185 -16.83 -14.60 18.11
C SER A 185 -15.54 -14.33 17.31
N LEU A 186 -15.62 -13.54 16.24
CA LEU A 186 -14.47 -13.14 15.44
C LEU A 186 -13.50 -12.28 16.26
N VAL A 187 -14.00 -11.25 16.95
CA VAL A 187 -13.20 -10.36 17.80
C VAL A 187 -12.49 -11.14 18.90
N ARG A 188 -13.19 -12.09 19.54
CA ARG A 188 -12.59 -12.98 20.54
C ARG A 188 -11.47 -13.83 19.96
N ALA A 189 -11.69 -14.42 18.79
CA ALA A 189 -10.73 -15.31 18.16
C ALA A 189 -9.48 -14.58 17.61
N THR A 190 -9.62 -13.34 17.15
CA THR A 190 -8.51 -12.50 16.68
C THR A 190 -7.89 -11.62 17.77
N LYS A 191 -8.46 -11.60 18.98
CA LYS A 191 -8.15 -10.63 20.04
C LYS A 191 -8.28 -9.17 19.55
N GLY A 192 -9.25 -8.92 18.67
CA GLY A 192 -9.49 -7.62 18.03
C GLY A 192 -8.42 -7.19 17.00
N ARG A 193 -7.46 -8.05 16.66
CA ARG A 193 -6.38 -7.73 15.71
C ARG A 193 -6.79 -8.04 14.28
N GLY A 194 -6.23 -7.28 13.34
CA GLY A 194 -6.35 -7.57 11.91
C GLY A 194 -7.78 -7.47 11.37
N ILE A 195 -8.61 -6.62 11.97
CA ILE A 195 -9.98 -6.33 11.51
C ILE A 195 -9.94 -5.07 10.65
N VAL A 196 -10.65 -5.10 9.53
CA VAL A 196 -10.95 -3.93 8.69
C VAL A 196 -12.46 -3.72 8.73
N ALA A 197 -12.88 -2.48 8.94
CA ALA A 197 -14.28 -2.10 8.86
C ALA A 197 -14.55 -1.47 7.49
N SER A 198 -15.57 -1.97 6.81
CA SER A 198 -16.06 -1.41 5.54
C SER A 198 -17.57 -1.24 5.61
N SER A 199 -18.16 -0.50 4.68
CA SER A 199 -19.61 -0.30 4.70
C SER A 199 -20.37 -1.48 4.09
N GLU A 200 -20.03 -1.93 2.89
CA GLU A 200 -20.90 -2.76 2.03
C GLU A 200 -22.29 -2.11 1.82
N ALA A 201 -22.36 -0.78 1.90
CA ALA A 201 -23.61 -0.04 1.77
C ALA A 201 -24.03 0.09 0.30
N ARG A 202 -25.21 -0.43 -0.06
CA ARG A 202 -25.77 -0.32 -1.43
C ARG A 202 -26.39 1.03 -1.74
N SER A 203 -26.57 1.88 -0.72
CA SER A 203 -27.20 3.19 -0.81
C SER A 203 -26.44 4.17 0.09
N PRO A 204 -26.39 5.47 -0.25
CA PRO A 204 -25.79 6.50 0.60
C PRO A 204 -26.31 6.46 2.04
N LEU A 205 -27.59 6.11 2.24
CA LEU A 205 -28.22 6.04 3.56
C LEU A 205 -27.65 4.93 4.47
N GLY A 206 -26.95 3.95 3.89
CA GLY A 206 -26.23 2.91 4.63
C GLY A 206 -24.84 3.34 5.11
N LEU A 207 -24.32 4.47 4.63
CA LEU A 207 -23.02 4.99 5.05
C LEU A 207 -23.11 5.67 6.43
N ARG A 208 -22.02 5.59 7.20
CA ARG A 208 -21.90 6.18 8.54
C ARG A 208 -20.58 6.91 8.66
N ALA A 209 -20.57 7.96 9.48
CA ALA A 209 -19.34 8.68 9.76
C ALA A 209 -18.35 7.77 10.51
N PRO A 210 -17.03 7.95 10.33
CA PRO A 210 -16.03 7.08 10.94
C PRO A 210 -16.20 6.89 12.46
N ASN A 211 -16.46 7.96 13.19
CA ASN A 211 -16.65 7.90 14.65
C ASN A 211 -17.92 7.11 15.04
N ASP A 212 -18.98 7.19 14.25
CA ASP A 212 -20.19 6.38 14.48
C ASP A 212 -19.91 4.90 14.24
N VAL A 213 -19.11 4.57 13.22
CA VAL A 213 -18.68 3.19 12.96
C VAL A 213 -17.84 2.66 14.13
N VAL A 214 -16.90 3.47 14.65
CA VAL A 214 -16.10 3.10 15.85
C VAL A 214 -17.01 2.84 17.04
N ASN A 215 -18.00 3.70 17.28
CA ASN A 215 -18.96 3.53 18.38
C ASN A 215 -19.81 2.27 18.23
N LEU A 216 -20.31 1.99 17.03
CA LEU A 216 -21.06 0.76 16.74
C LEU A 216 -20.21 -0.50 16.99
N LEU A 217 -18.98 -0.51 16.51
CA LEU A 217 -18.05 -1.63 16.72
C LEU A 217 -17.72 -1.81 18.21
N ALA A 218 -17.59 -0.72 18.98
CA ALA A 218 -17.38 -0.76 20.42
C ALA A 218 -18.56 -1.40 21.16
N VAL A 219 -19.80 -1.07 20.78
CA VAL A 219 -21.01 -1.71 21.32
C VAL A 219 -21.02 -3.22 21.07
N TRP A 220 -20.45 -3.68 19.95
CA TRP A 220 -20.37 -5.11 19.60
C TRP A 220 -19.10 -5.81 20.09
N GLY A 221 -18.28 -5.14 20.92
CA GLY A 221 -17.15 -5.75 21.61
C GLY A 221 -15.77 -5.48 21.01
N LEU A 222 -15.67 -4.66 19.95
CA LEU A 222 -14.37 -4.20 19.42
C LEU A 222 -14.06 -2.81 19.99
N GLY A 223 -13.20 -2.75 21.02
CA GLY A 223 -12.85 -1.50 21.70
C GLY A 223 -12.40 -0.37 20.75
N SER A 224 -12.67 0.88 21.12
CA SER A 224 -12.54 2.05 20.25
C SER A 224 -11.16 2.26 19.63
N GLU A 225 -10.09 1.88 20.34
CA GLU A 225 -8.72 1.87 19.81
C GLU A 225 -8.62 0.97 18.56
N ARG A 226 -9.05 -0.30 18.68
CA ARG A 226 -9.09 -1.28 17.58
C ARG A 226 -10.12 -0.90 16.52
N GLY A 227 -11.24 -0.30 16.91
CA GLY A 227 -12.22 0.25 15.97
C GLY A 227 -11.63 1.36 15.08
N THR A 228 -10.81 2.25 15.66
CA THR A 228 -10.12 3.31 14.92
C THR A 228 -9.05 2.73 13.99
N GLU A 229 -8.28 1.74 14.46
CA GLU A 229 -7.33 1.00 13.62
C GLU A 229 -8.00 0.32 12.43
N ALA A 230 -9.24 -0.18 12.59
CA ALA A 230 -10.00 -0.89 11.57
C ALA A 230 -10.41 0.00 10.38
N LEU A 231 -10.47 1.32 10.55
CA LEU A 231 -10.79 2.30 9.49
C LEU A 231 -9.56 3.05 8.96
N GLY A 232 -8.42 2.97 9.66
CA GLY A 232 -7.20 3.71 9.35
C GLY A 232 -6.02 2.81 9.04
N VAL A 233 -5.36 2.31 10.10
CA VAL A 233 -4.06 1.62 10.00
C VAL A 233 -4.18 0.28 9.25
N ASN A 234 -5.18 -0.53 9.58
CA ASN A 234 -5.37 -1.85 8.97
C ASN A 234 -5.70 -1.76 7.47
N PRO A 235 -6.68 -0.96 7.02
CA PRO A 235 -6.96 -0.82 5.59
C PRO A 235 -5.82 -0.11 4.84
N ARG A 236 -5.11 0.84 5.46
CA ARG A 236 -3.87 1.41 4.88
C ARG A 236 -2.85 0.31 4.58
N GLY A 237 -2.63 -0.60 5.52
CA GLY A 237 -1.72 -1.74 5.35
C GLY A 237 -2.12 -2.61 4.15
N VAL A 238 -3.41 -2.88 3.97
CA VAL A 238 -3.94 -3.63 2.81
C VAL A 238 -3.64 -2.88 1.51
N VAL A 239 -4.05 -1.60 1.41
CA VAL A 239 -3.89 -0.80 0.18
C VAL A 239 -2.42 -0.66 -0.22
N VAL A 240 -1.54 -0.37 0.73
CA VAL A 240 -0.11 -0.19 0.45
C VAL A 240 0.53 -1.51 0.04
N ASN A 241 0.24 -2.61 0.72
CA ASN A 241 0.83 -3.91 0.41
C ASN A 241 0.40 -4.40 -0.97
N GLU A 242 -0.88 -4.27 -1.33
CA GLU A 242 -1.36 -4.64 -2.67
C GLU A 242 -0.77 -3.73 -3.76
N GLY A 243 -0.63 -2.43 -3.48
CA GLY A 243 0.07 -1.50 -4.36
C GLY A 243 1.53 -1.92 -4.62
N ILE A 244 2.26 -2.35 -3.59
CA ILE A 244 3.64 -2.84 -3.70
C ILE A 244 3.70 -4.16 -4.48
N LYS A 245 2.78 -5.10 -4.24
CA LYS A 245 2.72 -6.38 -4.97
C LYS A 245 2.52 -6.20 -6.47
N ARG A 246 1.79 -5.15 -6.86
CA ARG A 246 1.49 -4.85 -8.26
C ARG A 246 2.56 -4.03 -8.98
N SER A 247 3.10 -3.01 -8.31
CA SER A 247 4.12 -2.13 -8.88
C SER A 247 5.53 -2.69 -8.76
N GLY A 248 5.74 -3.59 -7.81
CA GLY A 248 7.04 -4.17 -7.54
C GLY A 248 7.14 -5.64 -7.95
N PHE A 249 8.39 -6.10 -8.06
CA PHE A 249 8.72 -7.51 -8.27
C PHE A 249 9.58 -7.98 -7.10
N ARG A 250 9.08 -8.97 -6.34
CA ARG A 250 9.81 -9.58 -5.20
C ARG A 250 10.41 -8.56 -4.21
N GLY A 251 9.70 -7.47 -3.94
CA GLY A 251 10.12 -6.43 -3.00
C GLY A 251 10.94 -5.29 -3.61
N VAL A 252 11.25 -5.35 -4.91
CA VAL A 252 11.84 -4.23 -5.66
C VAL A 252 10.69 -3.39 -6.22
N VAL A 253 10.67 -2.08 -5.94
CA VAL A 253 9.67 -1.14 -6.46
C VAL A 253 10.33 -0.27 -7.53
N ASP A 254 9.74 -0.21 -8.72
CA ASP A 254 10.16 0.72 -9.76
C ASP A 254 9.62 2.12 -9.45
N VAL A 255 10.53 3.04 -9.10
CA VAL A 255 10.17 4.44 -8.82
C VAL A 255 10.35 5.23 -10.12
N LEU A 256 9.25 5.34 -10.88
CA LEU A 256 9.19 6.22 -12.04
C LEU A 256 9.12 7.67 -11.55
N GLU A 257 10.27 8.33 -11.49
CA GLU A 257 10.33 9.77 -11.29
C GLU A 257 9.81 10.42 -12.58
N VAL A 258 8.62 11.02 -12.51
CA VAL A 258 8.06 11.77 -13.64
C VAL A 258 8.98 12.97 -13.84
N GLY A 259 9.83 12.91 -14.87
CA GLY A 259 10.69 14.02 -15.25
C GLY A 259 9.85 15.29 -15.33
N GLY A 260 10.22 16.30 -14.55
CA GLY A 260 9.56 17.61 -14.59
C GLY A 260 9.49 18.09 -16.04
N ARG A 261 8.46 18.88 -16.38
CA ARG A 261 8.32 19.43 -17.73
C ARG A 261 9.64 20.11 -18.09
N GLU A 262 10.06 20.03 -19.35
CA GLU A 262 11.32 20.64 -19.79
C GLU A 262 11.43 22.12 -19.37
N ASP A 263 10.28 22.81 -19.27
CA ASP A 263 10.17 24.19 -18.84
C ASP A 263 10.52 24.39 -17.36
N ASP A 264 10.22 23.43 -16.49
CA ASP A 264 10.57 23.46 -15.06
C ASP A 264 12.08 23.23 -14.87
N VAL A 265 12.66 22.34 -15.67
CA VAL A 265 14.11 22.08 -15.70
C VAL A 265 14.88 23.29 -16.26
N LYS A 266 14.37 23.94 -17.32
CA LYS A 266 14.94 25.16 -17.90
C LYS A 266 14.82 26.35 -16.94
N GLN A 267 13.72 26.48 -16.19
CA GLN A 267 13.54 27.52 -15.17
C GLN A 267 14.47 27.32 -13.97
N GLN A 268 14.66 26.08 -13.50
CA GLN A 268 15.62 25.78 -12.44
C GLN A 268 17.08 26.04 -12.87
N GLN A 269 17.45 25.70 -14.11
CA GLN A 269 18.78 26.03 -14.66
C GLN A 269 18.98 27.55 -14.85
N GLN A 270 17.95 28.30 -15.21
CA GLN A 270 18.03 29.77 -15.31
C GLN A 270 18.13 30.45 -13.94
N GLN A 271 17.43 29.95 -12.91
CA GLN A 271 17.55 30.46 -11.54
C GLN A 271 18.92 30.18 -10.93
N GLN A 272 19.51 29.00 -11.18
CA GLN A 272 20.89 28.70 -10.76
C GLN A 272 21.92 29.58 -11.48
N ARG A 273 21.73 29.89 -12.77
CA ARG A 273 22.58 30.83 -13.53
C ARG A 273 22.49 32.28 -13.03
N GLN A 274 21.34 32.71 -12.51
CA GLN A 274 21.17 34.05 -11.95
C GLN A 274 21.77 34.20 -10.54
N GLN A 275 21.73 33.14 -9.71
CA GLN A 275 22.41 33.15 -8.40
C GLN A 275 23.94 33.12 -8.54
N GLY A 276 24.49 32.39 -9.52
CA GLY A 276 25.93 32.38 -9.81
C GLY A 276 26.49 33.74 -10.25
N LYS A 277 25.67 34.63 -10.82
CA LYS A 277 26.08 35.98 -11.25
C LYS A 277 26.13 37.02 -10.12
N LYS A 278 25.51 36.75 -8.96
CA LYS A 278 25.50 37.69 -7.81
C LYS A 278 26.72 37.58 -6.89
N ASN A 279 27.53 36.52 -6.99
CA ASN A 279 28.71 36.31 -6.13
C ASN A 279 30.07 36.56 -6.81
N GLY A 280 30.11 37.07 -8.04
CA GLY A 280 31.34 37.22 -8.83
C GLY A 280 31.93 38.64 -8.87
N GLY A 281 31.93 39.39 -7.76
CA GLY A 281 32.31 40.80 -7.77
C GLY A 281 33.31 41.23 -6.70
N LYS A 282 34.59 40.81 -6.80
CA LYS A 282 35.76 41.59 -6.34
C LYS A 282 37.09 40.89 -6.68
N GLY A 283 37.93 41.55 -7.47
CA GLY A 283 39.35 41.18 -7.64
C GLY A 283 39.94 41.52 -9.01
N LYS A 284 40.46 42.75 -9.15
CA LYS A 284 41.27 43.24 -10.28
C LYS A 284 42.63 42.52 -10.37
N GLY A 285 43.18 42.40 -11.59
CA GLY A 285 44.64 42.59 -11.80
C GLY A 285 45.40 41.60 -12.70
N VAL A 286 45.31 41.80 -14.03
CA VAL A 286 46.44 41.92 -15.00
C VAL A 286 47.66 40.96 -14.91
N LYS A 287 47.89 40.10 -15.93
CA LYS A 287 48.93 40.20 -17.01
C LYS A 287 49.25 38.83 -17.68
N ASP A 288 48.89 38.74 -18.96
CA ASP A 288 49.66 38.32 -20.15
C ASP A 288 50.63 37.10 -20.22
N VAL A 289 50.42 36.35 -21.33
CA VAL A 289 51.39 35.63 -22.22
C VAL A 289 51.83 34.22 -21.72
N LYS A 290 51.77 33.10 -22.48
CA LYS A 290 52.17 32.81 -23.87
C LYS A 290 51.62 31.44 -24.37
N GLN A 291 51.60 31.27 -25.70
CA GLN A 291 51.25 30.08 -26.50
C GLN A 291 52.15 28.84 -26.30
N GLY A 292 51.64 27.66 -26.68
CA GLY A 292 52.43 26.47 -27.01
C GLY A 292 51.56 25.25 -27.37
N GLU A 293 51.59 24.84 -28.65
CA GLU A 293 51.01 23.62 -29.22
C GLU A 293 51.71 22.34 -28.72
N GLY A 294 51.07 21.16 -28.85
CA GLY A 294 51.75 19.86 -28.73
C GLY A 294 50.85 18.66 -28.41
N GLU A 295 50.97 17.64 -29.24
CA GLU A 295 50.13 16.43 -29.40
C GLU A 295 50.21 15.32 -28.32
N ASP A 296 49.11 14.55 -28.27
CA ASP A 296 48.96 13.07 -28.19
C ASP A 296 49.48 12.23 -26.99
N LYS A 297 48.64 11.21 -26.72
CA LYS A 297 48.80 9.94 -25.97
C LYS A 297 48.52 9.90 -24.47
N GLY A 298 47.66 8.94 -24.12
CA GLY A 298 47.89 8.11 -22.94
C GLY A 298 46.68 7.93 -22.03
N ASN A 299 45.89 6.91 -22.34
CA ASN A 299 44.87 6.30 -21.49
C ASN A 299 45.39 6.05 -20.06
N GLY A 300 44.66 6.48 -19.03
CA GLY A 300 45.06 6.30 -17.64
C GLY A 300 43.98 6.73 -16.64
N GLN A 301 43.01 5.86 -16.41
CA GLN A 301 42.09 5.95 -15.27
C GLN A 301 42.85 6.12 -13.95
N LYS A 302 42.67 7.27 -13.29
CA LYS A 302 42.94 7.44 -11.86
C LYS A 302 41.74 8.09 -11.19
N ARG A 303 40.86 7.25 -10.65
CA ARG A 303 39.87 7.64 -9.64
C ARG A 303 40.63 7.97 -8.35
N LYS A 304 40.47 9.21 -7.89
CA LYS A 304 40.71 9.66 -6.52
C LYS A 304 39.49 9.26 -5.68
N THR A 305 39.70 8.50 -4.62
CA THR A 305 38.77 8.41 -3.49
C THR A 305 38.96 9.63 -2.57
N PRO A 306 37.90 10.09 -1.92
CA PRO A 306 37.99 10.69 -0.60
C PRO A 306 37.25 9.86 0.46
N ASP A 307 37.93 9.76 1.59
CA ASP A 307 37.53 9.55 2.98
C ASP A 307 36.49 8.50 3.40
N GLU A 308 37.00 7.64 4.28
CA GLU A 308 36.33 6.74 5.20
C GLU A 308 35.65 7.48 6.35
N SER A 309 34.58 6.89 6.88
CA SER A 309 34.24 6.96 8.31
C SER A 309 33.47 5.70 8.72
N GLY A 310 34.22 4.74 9.31
CA GLY A 310 33.81 3.68 10.26
C GLY A 310 32.80 2.61 9.79
N ASP A 311 32.97 1.31 10.03
CA ASP A 311 33.87 0.57 10.92
C ASP A 311 33.84 -0.92 10.49
N GLY A 312 35.00 -1.59 10.54
CA GLY A 312 35.15 -3.03 10.29
C GLY A 312 36.13 -3.41 9.17
N ALA A 313 37.43 -3.55 9.49
CA ALA A 313 38.33 -4.39 8.69
C ALA A 313 39.59 -4.86 9.45
N GLN A 314 39.91 -6.13 9.26
CA GLN A 314 41.10 -6.86 9.70
C GLN A 314 42.41 -6.15 9.35
N GLN A 315 43.36 -6.19 10.28
CA GLN A 315 44.75 -5.76 10.07
C GLN A 315 45.41 -6.59 8.97
N THR A 316 45.85 -5.92 7.91
CA THR A 316 46.62 -6.53 6.81
C THR A 316 48.09 -6.60 7.19
N ILE A 317 48.63 -7.82 7.27
CA ILE A 317 50.02 -8.08 7.68
C ILE A 317 50.99 -7.68 6.56
N SER A 318 52.07 -6.97 6.91
CA SER A 318 53.10 -6.53 5.97
C SER A 318 53.78 -7.70 5.24
N LYS A 319 54.11 -7.51 3.95
CA LYS A 319 54.82 -8.50 3.11
C LYS A 319 56.11 -9.03 3.77
N ARG A 320 56.77 -8.21 4.61
CA ARG A 320 57.98 -8.60 5.34
C ARG A 320 57.69 -9.58 6.48
N GLN A 321 56.58 -9.40 7.19
CA GLN A 321 56.13 -10.31 8.25
C GLN A 321 55.62 -11.63 7.68
N ALA A 322 54.87 -11.59 6.56
CA ALA A 322 54.45 -12.80 5.87
C ALA A 322 55.64 -13.65 5.39
N LYS A 323 56.70 -13.00 4.87
CA LYS A 323 57.93 -13.70 4.47
C LYS A 323 58.65 -14.32 5.67
N LYS A 324 58.71 -13.64 6.82
CA LYS A 324 59.35 -14.16 8.04
C LYS A 324 58.61 -15.39 8.61
N LEU A 325 57.27 -15.35 8.62
CA LEU A 325 56.44 -16.48 9.04
C LEU A 325 56.59 -17.70 8.12
N ARG A 326 56.71 -17.46 6.81
CA ARG A 326 56.87 -18.56 5.83
C ARG A 326 58.24 -19.23 5.91
N VAL A 327 59.29 -18.51 6.30
CA VAL A 327 60.61 -19.09 6.55
C VAL A 327 60.61 -19.89 7.85
N ALA A 328 60.02 -19.36 8.93
CA ALA A 328 59.92 -20.06 10.20
C ALA A 328 59.11 -21.37 10.11
N LEU A 329 58.04 -21.41 9.30
CA LEU A 329 57.27 -22.63 9.05
C LEU A 329 58.08 -23.68 8.28
N LYS A 330 58.89 -23.26 7.30
CA LYS A 330 59.77 -24.17 6.55
C LYS A 330 60.93 -24.71 7.38
N GLU A 331 61.40 -23.97 8.38
CA GLU A 331 62.40 -24.46 9.32
C GLU A 331 61.80 -25.50 10.27
N LYS A 332 60.57 -25.26 10.76
CA LYS A 332 59.85 -26.24 11.59
C LYS A 332 59.49 -27.54 10.87
N GLU A 333 59.17 -27.48 9.57
CA GLU A 333 58.92 -28.69 8.77
C GLU A 333 60.20 -29.50 8.51
N LYS A 334 61.39 -28.88 8.55
CA LYS A 334 62.67 -29.58 8.42
C LYS A 334 63.17 -30.21 9.71
N GLU A 335 62.70 -29.73 10.87
CA GLU A 335 63.02 -30.31 12.18
C GLU A 335 62.09 -31.47 12.57
N ALA A 336 61.02 -31.71 11.80
CA ALA A 336 60.02 -32.75 12.06
C ALA A 336 60.11 -33.97 11.09
N THR A 337 61.15 -34.02 10.25
CA THR A 337 61.59 -35.20 9.48
C THR A 337 62.85 -35.78 10.09
#